data_AF-A0A1C5NW23-F1
#
_entry.id   AF-A0A1C5NW23-F1
#
_cell.length_a   1.000
_cell.length_b   1.000
_cell.length_c   1.000
_cell.angle_alpha   90.00
_cell.angle_beta   90.00
_cell.angle_gamma   90.00
#
_symmetry.space_group_name_H-M   'P 1'
#
loop_
_entity.id
_entity.type
_entity.pdbx_description
1 polymer ?
#
loop_
_entity_poly.entity_id
_entity_poly.type
_entity_poly.pdbx_seq_one_letter_code
_entity_poly.pdbx_strand_id
1 'polypeptide(L)' 'MKTRKETLRSVSCLLREDERKLIYQHVFEERTFDDMSRINGLSPYKVKGIYYYAIRKIRKWMGGAR' A
#
# COMPACT_ATOMS: atom_id res chain seq x y z
N MET A 1 11.39 20.46 8.03
CA MET A 1 10.42 20.32 6.91
C MET A 1 10.87 19.12 6.08
N LYS A 2 10.16 17.97 6.15
CA LYS A 2 10.61 16.74 5.46
C LYS A 2 10.27 16.87 3.97
N THR A 3 11.26 16.77 3.08
CA THR A 3 11.00 16.97 1.64
C THR A 3 10.17 15.83 1.05
N ARG A 4 9.34 16.11 0.02
CA ARG A 4 8.51 15.08 -0.68
C ARG A 4 9.32 13.86 -1.14
N LYS A 5 10.60 14.05 -1.50
CA LYS A 5 11.51 12.97 -1.91
C LYS A 5 11.93 12.07 -0.74
N GLU A 6 12.20 12.63 0.43
CA GLU A 6 12.52 11.84 1.63
C GLU A 6 11.33 10.99 2.08
N THR A 7 10.10 11.50 1.94
CA THR A 7 8.86 10.80 2.28
C THR A 7 8.66 9.54 1.44
N LEU A 8 8.86 9.59 0.13
CA LEU A 8 8.71 8.42 -0.74
C LEU A 8 9.74 7.33 -0.43
N ARG A 9 11.00 7.73 -0.20
CA ARG A 9 12.09 6.78 0.11
C ARG A 9 11.87 6.06 1.45
N SER A 10 11.33 6.77 2.44
CA SER A 10 11.04 6.21 3.77
C SER A 10 9.76 5.38 3.82
N VAL A 11 8.74 5.71 3.03
CA VAL A 11 7.56 4.85 2.84
C VAL A 11 7.94 3.52 2.17
N SER A 12 8.88 3.55 1.22
CA SER A 12 9.41 2.32 0.60
C SER A 12 10.04 1.38 1.64
N CYS A 13 10.80 1.92 2.62
CA CYS A 13 11.37 1.11 3.71
C CYS A 13 10.33 0.64 4.74
N LEU A 14 9.17 1.29 4.85
CA LEU A 14 8.12 0.98 5.81
C LEU A 14 7.27 -0.23 5.40
N LEU A 15 7.06 -0.40 4.10
CA LEU A 15 6.18 -1.42 3.54
C LEU A 15 6.98 -2.65 3.09
N ARG A 16 6.41 -3.83 3.33
CA ARG A 16 6.88 -5.08 2.72
C ARG A 16 6.68 -5.04 1.21
N GLU A 17 7.39 -5.89 0.47
CA GLU A 17 7.28 -5.93 -0.99
C GLU A 17 5.84 -6.19 -1.47
N ASP A 18 5.14 -7.15 -0.86
CA ASP A 18 3.73 -7.44 -1.18
C ASP A 18 2.81 -6.25 -0.90
N GLU A 19 3.05 -5.54 0.21
CA GLU A 19 2.29 -4.33 0.57
C GLU A 19 2.52 -3.23 -0.47
N ARG A 20 3.77 -3.01 -0.87
CA ARG A 20 4.13 -2.01 -1.88
C ARG A 20 3.56 -2.35 -3.24
N LYS A 21 3.60 -3.63 -3.63
CA LYS A 21 3.04 -4.12 -4.90
C LYS A 21 1.54 -3.88 -4.97
N LEU A 22 0.79 -4.18 -3.92
CA LEU A 22 -0.66 -3.94 -3.89
C LEU A 22 -1.01 -2.45 -3.89
N ILE A 23 -0.21 -1.61 -3.21
CA ILE A 23 -0.37 -0.15 -3.31
C ILE A 23 -0.14 0.30 -4.75
N TYR A 24 0.88 -0.21 -5.43
CA TYR A 24 1.18 0.16 -6.80
C TYR A 24 0.04 -0.22 -7.76
N GLN A 25 -0.41 -1.48 -7.70
CA GLN A 25 -1.51 -1.98 -8.52
C GLN A 25 -2.81 -1.19 -8.33
N HIS A 26 -3.13 -0.80 -7.10
CA HIS A 26 -4.38 -0.08 -6.87
C HIS A 26 -4.28 1.42 -7.16
N VAL A 27 -3.20 2.08 -6.72
CA VAL A 27 -3.08 3.55 -6.76
C VAL A 27 -2.56 4.04 -8.12
N PHE A 28 -1.68 3.28 -8.78
CA PHE A 28 -1.07 3.70 -10.04
C PHE A 28 -1.64 2.98 -11.25
N GLU A 29 -1.98 1.70 -11.13
CA GLU A 29 -2.59 0.94 -12.23
C GLU A 29 -4.13 0.92 -12.16
N GLU A 30 -4.73 1.56 -11.14
CA GLU A 30 -6.18 1.68 -10.94
C GLU A 30 -6.91 0.32 -10.95
N ARG A 31 -6.21 -0.76 -10.58
CA ARG A 31 -6.76 -2.12 -10.56
C ARG A 31 -7.83 -2.27 -9.49
N THR A 32 -8.89 -2.98 -9.81
CA THR A 32 -9.90 -3.34 -8.81
C THR A 32 -9.34 -4.38 -7.82
N PHE A 33 -9.98 -4.52 -6.66
CA PHE A 33 -9.61 -5.58 -5.71
C PHE A 33 -9.79 -6.99 -6.28
N ASP A 34 -10.70 -7.17 -7.24
CA ASP A 34 -10.92 -8.44 -7.91
C ASP A 34 -9.77 -8.75 -8.88
N ASP A 35 -9.34 -7.77 -9.68
CA ASP A 35 -8.18 -7.92 -10.57
C ASP A 35 -6.91 -8.23 -9.77
N MET A 36 -6.68 -7.49 -8.68
CA MET A 36 -5.54 -7.73 -7.79
C MET A 36 -5.61 -9.11 -7.13
N SER A 37 -6.80 -9.61 -6.78
CA SER A 37 -7.00 -10.96 -6.26
C SER A 37 -6.57 -12.01 -7.29
N ARG A 38 -7.01 -11.88 -8.54
CA ARG A 38 -6.66 -12.79 -9.64
C ARG A 38 -5.16 -12.75 -9.95
N ILE A 39 -4.57 -11.56 -10.11
CA ILE A 39 -3.17 -11.37 -10.49
C ILE A 39 -2.20 -11.90 -9.43
N ASN A 40 -2.54 -11.74 -8.14
CA ASN A 40 -1.66 -12.16 -7.05
C ASN A 40 -1.97 -13.57 -6.52
N GLY A 41 -3.00 -14.25 -7.02
CA GLY A 41 -3.42 -15.56 -6.53
C GLY A 41 -3.86 -15.54 -5.06
N LEU A 42 -4.35 -14.40 -4.57
CA LEU A 42 -4.78 -14.19 -3.20
C LEU A 42 -6.30 -14.07 -3.14
N SER A 43 -6.93 -14.48 -2.05
CA SER A 43 -8.37 -14.23 -1.87
C SER A 43 -8.65 -12.72 -1.78
N PRO A 44 -9.82 -12.24 -2.24
CA PRO A 44 -10.17 -10.82 -2.19
C PRO A 44 -10.10 -10.24 -0.77
N TYR A 45 -10.44 -11.04 0.24
CA TYR A 45 -10.33 -10.67 1.64
C TYR A 45 -8.87 -10.40 2.05
N LYS A 46 -7.94 -11.27 1.63
CA LYS A 46 -6.52 -11.13 1.95
C LYS A 46 -5.89 -9.93 1.25
N VAL A 47 -6.24 -9.68 -0.03
CA VAL A 47 -5.80 -8.49 -0.77
C VAL A 47 -6.26 -7.21 -0.07
N LYS A 48 -7.55 -7.11 0.27
CA LYS A 48 -8.10 -5.95 1.00
C LYS A 48 -7.40 -5.77 2.35
N GLY A 49 -7.18 -6.86 3.10
CA GLY A 49 -6.50 -6.83 4.38
C GLY A 49 -5.08 -6.25 4.29
N ILE A 50 -4.27 -6.75 3.35
CA ILE A 50 -2.90 -6.26 3.14
C ILE A 50 -2.92 -4.79 2.68
N TYR A 51 -3.80 -4.45 1.73
CA TYR A 51 -3.92 -3.10 1.20
C TYR A 51 -4.28 -2.08 2.29
N TYR A 52 -5.35 -2.31 3.05
CA TYR A 52 -5.76 -1.38 4.12
C TYR A 52 -4.74 -1.31 5.26
N TYR A 53 -4.05 -2.42 5.54
CA TYR A 53 -2.97 -2.41 6.53
C TYR A 53 -1.78 -1.57 6.07
N ALA A 54 -1.39 -1.66 4.80
CA ALA A 54 -0.36 -0.82 4.19
C ALA A 54 -0.74 0.67 4.28
N ILE A 55 -1.97 1.04 3.89
CA ILE A 55 -2.47 2.41 4.03
C ILE A 55 -2.44 2.88 5.50
N ARG A 56 -2.82 2.03 6.45
CA ARG A 56 -2.75 2.35 7.88
C ARG A 56 -1.32 2.65 8.33
N LYS A 57 -0.33 1.87 7.88
CA LYS A 57 1.09 2.12 8.17
C LYS A 57 1.54 3.47 7.62
N ILE A 58 1.21 3.76 6.36
CA ILE A 58 1.55 5.03 5.71
C ILE A 58 0.94 6.21 6.48
N ARG A 59 -0.36 6.15 6.82
CA ARG A 59 -1.05 7.19 7.61
C ARG A 59 -0.37 7.42 8.96
N LYS A 60 -0.07 6.35 9.71
CA LYS A 60 0.61 6.42 11.00
C LYS A 60 1.99 7.08 10.88
N TRP A 61 2.73 6.71 9.83
CA TRP A 61 4.07 7.26 9.59
C TRP A 61 4.04 8.74 9.20
N MET A 62 3.04 9.17 8.43
CA MET A 62 2.85 10.58 8.05
C MET A 62 2.31 11.45 9.20
N GLY A 63 2.16 10.92 10.41
CA GLY A 63 1.60 11.64 11.55
C GLY A 63 0.08 11.87 11.46
N GLY A 64 -0.61 11.13 10.59
CA GLY A 64 -2.07 11.15 10.50
C GLY A 64 -2.67 10.54 11.77
N ALA A 65 -3.22 11.37 12.64
CA ALA A 65 -4.02 10.93 13.77
C ALA A 65 -5.36 10.38 13.24
N ARG A 66 -5.55 9.08 13.47
CA ARG A 66 -6.77 8.26 13.38
C ARG A 66 -7.82 8.68 12.34
#